data_AF-A0A845XUL4-F1
#
_entry.id   AF-A0A845XUL4-F1
#
_cell.length_a   1.000
_cell.length_b   1.000
_cell.length_c   1.000
_cell.angle_alpha   90.00
_cell.angle_beta   90.00
_cell.angle_gamma   90.00
#
_symmetry.space_group_name_H-M   'P 1'
#
loop_
_entity.id
_entity.type
_entity.pdbx_description
1 polymer ?
#
loop_
_entity_poly.entity_id
_entity_poly.type
_entity_poly.pdbx_seq_one_letter_code
_entity_poly.pdbx_strand_id
1 'polypeptide(L)'
;MNIAVVGLSHKTAPVEVREKLSIPEAQLETVMPHLCSYPHIQEVAILSTCNRLEVYIVTTETDAGIRELCQFLTEKAGIPLAKLRPHLFILLYQDAVMHLMRVAGGLDSLVLGEGQILAQVKTTHKLGQQHKGIGRLLNKLFKQAITAGKRVRTETSIGTGAVSISSAAVELAQQKVETLYGTSLTPYKIAIIGAGKMSRLLVKHLLAKGAVDISILNRSTKRAEELAKAFPKADLKLHSLSDMMRVVAQSDIVFTSTGATEPLLTRSNLEGVLQTNHSLMLIDISVPRNVAADVDELETVHSFNVDDLKAVVAQNQESRRKMAMEAQELLEEDVAAFDIWWRSLETVSTISSLRSKVE
;
A
#
# COMPACT_ATOMS: atom_id res chain seq x y z
N MET A 1 23.35 15.51 10.89
CA MET A 1 21.95 15.12 10.70
C MET A 1 21.94 14.07 9.61
N ASN A 2 21.31 12.92 9.82
CA ASN A 2 21.29 11.82 8.86
C ASN A 2 19.86 11.45 8.52
N ILE A 3 19.63 11.02 7.27
CA ILE A 3 18.34 10.46 6.84
C ILE A 3 18.40 8.95 7.05
N ALA A 4 17.36 8.37 7.61
CA ALA A 4 17.17 6.92 7.67
C ALA A 4 15.73 6.55 7.35
N VAL A 5 15.53 5.33 6.87
CA VAL A 5 14.21 4.71 6.80
C VAL A 5 14.26 3.38 7.52
N VAL A 6 13.30 3.17 8.42
CA VAL A 6 13.01 1.88 9.03
C VAL A 6 11.63 1.47 8.57
N GLY A 7 11.52 0.26 8.04
CA GLY A 7 10.26 -0.19 7.49
C GLY A 7 10.21 -1.68 7.27
N LEU A 8 9.05 -2.12 6.78
CA LEU A 8 8.83 -3.47 6.30
C LEU A 8 7.94 -3.40 5.06
N SER A 9 8.04 -4.43 4.24
CA SER A 9 7.24 -4.54 3.02
C SER A 9 6.78 -5.97 2.81
N HIS A 10 5.90 -6.17 1.82
CA HIS A 10 5.52 -7.49 1.32
C HIS A 10 6.71 -8.39 0.94
N LYS A 11 7.93 -7.83 0.75
CA LYS A 11 9.15 -8.59 0.48
C LYS A 11 9.79 -9.14 1.77
N THR A 12 9.60 -8.47 2.90
CA THR A 12 10.29 -8.78 4.17
C THR A 12 9.36 -9.33 5.25
N ALA A 13 8.05 -9.10 5.11
CA ALA A 13 7.07 -9.41 6.14
C ALA A 13 5.75 -9.92 5.55
N PRO A 14 5.15 -10.97 6.15
CA PRO A 14 3.80 -11.40 5.80
C PRO A 14 2.75 -10.36 6.22
N VAL A 15 1.56 -10.43 5.64
CA VAL A 15 0.44 -9.51 5.93
C VAL A 15 0.09 -9.44 7.42
N GLU A 16 0.18 -10.56 8.14
CA GLU A 16 -0.10 -10.66 9.59
C GLU A 16 0.81 -9.78 10.46
N VAL A 17 2.05 -9.58 10.04
CA VAL A 17 2.99 -8.68 10.72
C VAL A 17 2.75 -7.24 10.24
N ARG A 18 2.46 -7.06 8.94
CA ARG A 18 2.21 -5.74 8.33
C ARG A 18 0.98 -5.04 8.89
N GLU A 19 -0.12 -5.77 9.08
CA GLU A 19 -1.37 -5.18 9.56
C GLU A 19 -1.26 -4.63 10.99
N LYS A 20 -0.48 -5.29 11.87
CA LYS A 20 -0.22 -4.83 13.25
C LYS A 20 0.57 -3.53 13.31
N LEU A 21 1.33 -3.25 12.25
CA LEU A 21 2.14 -2.05 12.10
C LEU A 21 1.46 -1.01 11.23
N SER A 22 0.33 -1.31 10.60
CA SER A 22 -0.40 -0.33 9.78
C SER A 22 -0.81 0.87 10.63
N ILE A 23 -0.52 2.06 10.13
CA ILE A 23 -0.90 3.33 10.76
C ILE A 23 -1.97 3.99 9.88
N PRO A 24 -3.25 3.99 10.32
CA PRO A 24 -4.32 4.69 9.62
C PRO A 24 -4.08 6.20 9.58
N GLU A 25 -4.57 6.87 8.53
CA GLU A 25 -4.44 8.32 8.35
C GLU A 25 -4.92 9.13 9.56
N ALA A 26 -6.01 8.68 10.20
CA ALA A 26 -6.56 9.32 11.40
C ALA A 26 -5.63 9.29 12.63
N GLN A 27 -4.65 8.38 12.66
CA GLN A 27 -3.69 8.28 13.76
C GLN A 27 -2.42 9.12 13.51
N LEU A 28 -2.23 9.65 12.30
CA LEU A 28 -1.00 10.40 11.98
C LEU A 28 -0.87 11.70 12.78
N GLU A 29 -2.00 12.33 13.13
CA GLU A 29 -2.02 13.54 13.96
C GLU A 29 -1.42 13.32 15.35
N THR A 30 -1.52 12.11 15.91
CA THR A 30 -0.96 11.78 17.22
C THR A 30 0.41 11.14 17.12
N VAL A 31 0.60 10.26 16.14
CA VAL A 31 1.84 9.48 15.98
C VAL A 31 3.01 10.35 15.53
N MET A 32 2.83 11.28 14.59
CA MET A 32 3.94 12.07 14.06
C MET A 32 4.55 13.00 15.13
N PRO A 33 3.75 13.76 15.91
CA PRO A 33 4.30 14.55 17.01
C PRO A 33 4.95 13.71 18.09
N HIS A 34 4.42 12.51 18.38
CA HIS A 34 5.03 11.60 19.34
C HIS A 34 6.43 11.14 18.90
N LEU A 35 6.60 10.75 17.64
CA LEU A 35 7.90 10.38 17.09
C LEU A 35 8.89 11.57 17.08
N CYS A 36 8.41 12.77 16.76
CA CYS A 36 9.21 14.00 16.85
C CYS A 36 9.53 14.43 18.29
N SER A 37 8.88 13.84 19.31
CA SER A 37 9.20 14.12 20.72
C SER A 37 10.40 13.32 21.22
N TYR A 38 10.86 12.31 20.47
CA TYR A 38 12.05 11.56 20.83
C TYR A 38 13.31 12.41 20.66
N PRO A 39 14.29 12.31 21.58
CA PRO A 39 15.47 13.17 21.60
C PRO A 39 16.27 13.21 20.29
N HIS A 40 16.32 12.10 19.56
CA HIS A 40 17.18 11.98 18.39
C HIS A 40 16.42 12.07 17.06
N ILE A 41 15.10 12.30 17.05
CA ILE A 41 14.28 12.38 15.84
C ILE A 41 13.80 13.82 15.62
N GLN A 42 14.22 14.43 14.52
CA GLN A 42 13.90 15.83 14.19
C GLN A 42 12.77 15.97 13.17
N GLU A 43 12.73 15.08 12.19
CA GLU A 43 11.68 15.06 11.16
C GLU A 43 11.20 13.62 11.00
N VAL A 44 9.93 13.44 10.69
CA VAL A 44 9.30 12.14 10.42
C VAL A 44 8.33 12.22 9.25
N ALA A 45 8.33 11.20 8.40
CA ALA A 45 7.30 10.94 7.40
C ALA A 45 6.90 9.47 7.42
N ILE A 46 5.60 9.19 7.40
CA ILE A 46 5.06 7.83 7.51
C ILE A 46 4.35 7.46 6.21
N LEU A 47 4.90 6.48 5.49
CA LEU A 47 4.29 5.87 4.32
C LEU A 47 3.70 4.52 4.72
N SER A 48 2.38 4.52 4.97
CA SER A 48 1.61 3.33 5.33
C SER A 48 0.69 2.96 4.15
N THR A 49 0.89 1.77 3.59
CA THR A 49 0.10 1.25 2.46
C THR A 49 -0.22 -0.23 2.68
N CYS A 50 -1.01 -0.83 1.78
CA CYS A 50 -1.29 -2.26 1.83
C CYS A 50 -0.08 -3.17 1.61
N ASN A 51 1.06 -2.64 1.16
CA ASN A 51 2.25 -3.43 0.85
C ASN A 51 3.49 -3.04 1.65
N ARG A 52 3.42 -1.96 2.45
CA ARG A 52 4.55 -1.47 3.24
C ARG A 52 4.12 -0.56 4.39
N LEU A 53 4.92 -0.58 5.45
CA LEU A 53 5.04 0.53 6.38
C LEU A 53 6.49 1.02 6.31
N GLU A 54 6.69 2.30 6.03
CA GLU A 54 8.00 2.92 6.03
C GLU A 54 7.96 4.22 6.82
N VAL A 55 8.86 4.35 7.80
CA VAL A 55 9.02 5.56 8.59
C VAL A 55 10.37 6.17 8.24
N TYR A 56 10.32 7.28 7.51
CA TYR A 56 11.48 8.09 7.15
C TYR A 56 11.74 9.08 8.27
N ILE A 57 12.96 9.11 8.78
CA ILE A 57 13.37 10.02 9.85
C ILE A 57 14.59 10.84 9.45
N VAL A 58 14.68 12.04 10.02
CA VAL A 58 15.92 12.79 10.11
C VAL A 58 16.37 12.71 11.56
N THR A 59 17.61 12.26 11.77
CA THR A 59 18.15 12.01 13.10
C THR A 59 19.45 12.76 13.36
N THR A 60 19.64 13.20 14.60
CA THR A 60 20.89 13.81 15.07
C THR A 60 21.97 12.77 15.30
N GLU A 61 21.60 11.60 15.85
CA GLU A 61 22.48 10.46 16.09
C GLU A 61 21.83 9.18 15.54
N THR A 62 22.42 8.63 14.47
CA THR A 62 21.83 7.55 13.67
C THR A 62 21.39 6.35 14.50
N ASP A 63 22.29 5.79 15.30
CA ASP A 63 22.00 4.56 16.03
C ASP A 63 20.94 4.79 17.12
N ALA A 64 20.97 5.93 17.79
CA ALA A 64 19.99 6.28 18.81
C ALA A 64 18.60 6.51 18.21
N GLY A 65 18.48 7.28 17.13
CA GLY A 65 17.20 7.52 16.46
C GLY A 65 16.60 6.25 15.86
N ILE A 66 17.43 5.33 15.34
CA ILE A 66 16.95 4.03 14.86
C ILE A 66 16.45 3.16 16.02
N ARG A 67 17.16 3.14 17.16
CA ARG A 67 16.71 2.40 18.35
C ARG A 67 15.35 2.91 18.85
N GLU A 68 15.19 4.23 18.96
CA GLU A 68 13.93 4.88 19.36
C GLU A 68 12.78 4.51 18.41
N LEU A 69 13.04 4.58 17.10
CA LEU A 69 12.04 4.18 16.10
C LEU A 69 11.71 2.68 16.17
N CYS A 70 12.70 1.80 16.33
CA CYS A 70 12.47 0.37 16.49
C CYS A 70 11.68 0.05 17.77
N GLN A 71 11.92 0.78 18.86
CA GLN A 71 11.14 0.67 20.08
C GLN A 71 9.68 1.06 19.85
N PHE A 72 9.43 2.21 19.22
CA PHE A 72 8.07 2.63 18.84
C PHE A 72 7.34 1.56 18.02
N LEU A 73 8.00 0.99 17.01
CA LEU A 73 7.40 -0.06 16.16
C LEU A 73 7.08 -1.34 16.97
N THR A 74 7.95 -1.71 17.91
CA THR A 74 7.77 -2.84 18.82
C THR A 74 6.52 -2.63 19.70
N GLU A 75 6.42 -1.46 20.33
CA GLU A 75 5.29 -1.08 21.20
C GLU A 75 3.98 -1.03 20.40
N LYS A 76 4.01 -0.43 19.20
CA LYS A 76 2.84 -0.35 18.32
C LYS A 76 2.34 -1.73 17.89
N ALA A 77 3.25 -2.62 17.50
CA ALA A 77 2.89 -3.95 17.02
C ALA A 77 2.47 -4.90 18.15
N GLY A 78 2.88 -4.62 19.39
CA GLY A 78 2.82 -5.59 20.49
C GLY A 78 3.70 -6.82 20.24
N ILE A 79 4.75 -6.67 19.41
CA ILE A 79 5.66 -7.77 19.03
C ILE A 79 7.04 -7.44 19.57
N PRO A 80 7.69 -8.33 20.36
CA PRO A 80 9.05 -8.11 20.84
C PRO A 80 10.06 -7.85 19.71
N LEU A 81 11.02 -6.95 19.95
CA LEU A 81 11.99 -6.53 18.93
C LEU A 81 12.72 -7.72 18.28
N ALA A 82 13.04 -8.76 19.06
CA ALA A 82 13.69 -9.98 18.55
C ALA A 82 12.87 -10.70 17.47
N LYS A 83 11.54 -10.67 17.56
CA LYS A 83 10.62 -11.26 16.57
C LYS A 83 10.34 -10.31 15.41
N LEU A 84 10.37 -9.00 15.66
CA LEU A 84 10.08 -7.99 14.64
C LEU A 84 11.31 -7.70 13.73
N ARG A 85 12.52 -7.71 14.30
CA ARG A 85 13.76 -7.33 13.61
C ARG A 85 14.02 -8.07 12.29
N PRO A 86 13.76 -9.39 12.14
CA PRO A 86 13.94 -10.10 10.88
C PRO A 86 13.07 -9.58 9.74
N HIS A 87 11.96 -8.92 10.06
CA HIS A 87 11.01 -8.37 9.10
C HIS A 87 11.32 -6.91 8.73
N LEU A 88 12.15 -6.23 9.53
CA LEU A 88 12.51 -4.82 9.33
C LEU A 88 13.74 -4.67 8.46
N PHE A 89 13.65 -3.80 7.46
CA PHE A 89 14.81 -3.24 6.78
C PHE A 89 15.15 -1.88 7.37
N ILE A 90 16.45 -1.54 7.32
CA ILE A 90 16.98 -0.26 7.76
C ILE A 90 17.92 0.21 6.66
N LEU A 91 17.62 1.37 6.07
CA LEU A 91 18.46 1.99 5.05
C LEU A 91 18.89 3.37 5.52
N LEU A 92 20.13 3.72 5.24
CA LEU A 92 20.75 4.96 5.69
C LEU A 92 21.08 5.86 4.50
N TYR A 93 20.98 7.16 4.71
CA TYR A 93 21.42 8.20 3.79
C TYR A 93 21.03 7.93 2.33
N GLN A 94 22.00 7.68 1.45
CA GLN A 94 21.81 7.51 0.03
C GLN A 94 20.92 6.29 -0.29
N ASP A 95 21.01 5.22 0.49
CA ASP A 95 20.14 4.05 0.32
C ASP A 95 18.69 4.39 0.67
N ALA A 96 18.47 5.19 1.72
CA ALA A 96 17.13 5.67 2.08
C ALA A 96 16.54 6.61 1.01
N VAL A 97 17.38 7.48 0.44
CA VAL A 97 17.00 8.39 -0.65
C VAL A 97 16.64 7.58 -1.89
N MET A 98 17.54 6.70 -2.35
CA MET A 98 17.32 5.83 -3.51
C MET A 98 16.07 4.96 -3.32
N HIS A 99 15.87 4.40 -2.12
CA HIS A 99 14.68 3.63 -1.80
C HIS A 99 13.39 4.43 -1.98
N LEU A 100 13.30 5.65 -1.44
CA LEU A 100 12.11 6.49 -1.65
C LEU A 100 11.89 6.83 -3.12
N MET A 101 12.96 7.10 -3.88
CA MET A 101 12.89 7.35 -5.32
C MET A 101 12.31 6.14 -6.06
N ARG A 102 12.80 4.93 -5.75
CA ARG A 102 12.32 3.66 -6.32
C ARG A 102 10.87 3.36 -5.95
N VAL A 103 10.49 3.64 -4.71
CA VAL A 103 9.10 3.53 -4.25
C VAL A 103 8.20 4.50 -5.01
N ALA A 104 8.60 5.77 -5.16
CA ALA A 104 7.82 6.77 -5.89
C ALA A 104 7.74 6.47 -7.40
N GLY A 105 8.80 5.89 -7.99
CA GLY A 105 8.81 5.38 -9.36
C GLY A 105 8.04 4.08 -9.57
N GLY A 106 7.64 3.41 -8.48
CA GLY A 106 6.91 2.14 -8.53
C GLY A 106 7.77 0.93 -8.87
N LEU A 107 9.10 1.01 -8.75
CA LEU A 107 10.03 -0.11 -8.95
C LEU A 107 10.02 -1.10 -7.77
N ASP A 108 9.63 -0.64 -6.58
CA ASP A 108 9.56 -1.49 -5.38
C ASP A 108 8.13 -1.90 -4.99
N SER A 109 7.15 -1.67 -5.86
CA SER A 109 5.76 -2.09 -5.68
C SER A 109 5.54 -3.57 -6.01
N LEU A 110 4.54 -4.19 -5.37
CA LEU A 110 4.09 -5.54 -5.72
C LEU A 110 3.83 -5.63 -7.22
N VAL A 111 3.15 -4.62 -7.75
CA VAL A 111 2.98 -4.44 -9.18
C VAL A 111 3.85 -3.29 -9.69
N LEU A 112 4.83 -3.64 -10.52
CA LEU A 112 5.78 -2.70 -11.09
C LEU A 112 5.05 -1.62 -11.90
N GLY A 113 5.32 -0.35 -11.59
CA GLY A 113 4.75 0.81 -12.28
C GLY A 113 3.34 1.21 -11.85
N GLU A 114 2.78 0.60 -10.80
CA GLU A 114 1.47 0.97 -10.27
C GLU A 114 1.41 2.48 -9.95
N GLY A 115 0.49 3.22 -10.57
CA GLY A 115 0.39 4.68 -10.37
C GLY A 115 -0.13 5.12 -9.01
N GLN A 116 -0.62 4.19 -8.21
CA GLN A 116 -1.16 4.49 -6.89
C GLN A 116 -0.08 4.85 -5.88
N ILE A 117 1.10 4.24 -5.96
CA ILE A 117 2.18 4.49 -4.99
C ILE A 117 2.69 5.94 -5.06
N LEU A 118 2.83 6.49 -6.27
CA LEU A 118 3.20 7.91 -6.43
C LEU A 118 2.15 8.84 -5.83
N ALA A 119 0.86 8.49 -5.94
CA ALA A 119 -0.21 9.25 -5.29
C ALA A 119 -0.14 9.12 -3.76
N GLN A 120 0.18 7.94 -3.24
CA GLN A 120 0.38 7.71 -1.80
C GLN A 120 1.58 8.50 -1.27
N VAL A 121 2.72 8.53 -1.98
CA VAL A 121 3.90 9.35 -1.62
C VAL A 121 3.54 10.84 -1.57
N LYS A 122 2.75 11.35 -2.55
CA LYS A 122 2.23 12.72 -2.52
C LYS A 122 1.35 12.98 -1.30
N THR A 123 0.48 12.04 -0.96
CA THR A 123 -0.38 12.13 0.22
C THR A 123 0.44 12.12 1.51
N THR A 124 1.43 11.22 1.65
CA THR A 124 2.36 11.19 2.79
C THR A 124 3.10 12.51 2.96
N HIS A 125 3.59 13.10 1.86
CA HIS A 125 4.22 14.42 1.90
C HIS A 125 3.26 15.50 2.42
N LYS A 126 2.04 15.56 1.88
CA LYS A 126 1.02 16.52 2.31
C LYS A 126 0.64 16.35 3.79
N LEU A 127 0.38 15.11 4.23
CA LEU A 127 0.00 14.81 5.61
C LEU A 127 1.14 15.10 6.59
N GLY A 128 2.38 14.78 6.21
CA GLY A 128 3.54 15.09 7.04
C GLY A 128 3.79 16.59 7.21
N GLN A 129 3.46 17.40 6.19
CA GLN A 129 3.45 18.87 6.34
C GLN A 129 2.31 19.34 7.25
N GLN A 130 1.10 18.80 7.06
CA GLN A 130 -0.08 19.15 7.85
C GLN A 130 0.12 18.87 9.35
N HIS A 131 0.70 17.73 9.69
CA HIS A 131 0.96 17.31 11.07
C HIS A 131 2.36 17.71 11.58
N LYS A 132 3.04 18.64 10.89
CA LYS A 132 4.34 19.21 11.28
C LYS A 132 5.47 18.20 11.54
N GLY A 133 5.38 16.97 11.03
CA GLY A 133 6.46 15.99 11.14
C GLY A 133 7.53 16.17 10.05
N ILE A 134 7.16 16.67 8.87
CA ILE A 134 8.12 16.93 7.79
C ILE A 134 8.73 18.32 7.95
N GLY A 135 10.05 18.36 8.16
CA GLY A 135 10.85 19.59 8.18
C GLY A 135 11.49 19.89 6.81
N ARG A 136 12.65 20.55 6.83
CA ARG A 136 13.32 21.01 5.60
C ARG A 136 13.83 19.86 4.75
N LEU A 137 14.43 18.85 5.39
CA LEU A 137 15.16 17.79 4.71
C LEU A 137 14.21 16.78 4.06
N LEU A 138 13.24 16.26 4.81
CA LEU A 138 12.22 15.37 4.27
C LEU A 138 11.33 16.09 3.25
N ASN A 139 11.06 17.40 3.42
CA ASN A 139 10.28 18.14 2.43
C ASN A 139 10.97 18.21 1.06
N LYS A 140 12.29 18.44 1.03
CA LYS A 140 13.05 18.43 -0.22
C LYS A 140 13.10 17.02 -0.81
N LEU A 141 13.40 16.02 0.02
CA LEU A 141 13.49 14.62 -0.41
C LEU A 141 12.19 14.12 -1.03
N PHE A 142 11.05 14.30 -0.36
CA PHE A 142 9.75 13.87 -0.88
C PHE A 142 9.34 14.62 -2.15
N LYS A 143 9.60 15.94 -2.25
CA LYS A 143 9.34 16.69 -3.49
C LYS A 143 10.16 16.13 -4.66
N GLN A 144 11.42 15.81 -4.41
CA GLN A 144 12.30 15.24 -5.43
C GLN A 144 11.87 13.83 -5.82
N ALA A 145 11.48 12.99 -4.86
CA ALA A 145 10.89 11.68 -5.15
C ALA A 145 9.60 11.76 -5.95
N ILE A 146 8.74 12.73 -5.69
CA ILE A 146 7.53 12.96 -6.49
C ILE A 146 7.88 13.38 -7.92
N THR A 147 8.92 14.19 -8.11
CA THR A 147 9.40 14.58 -9.44
C THR A 147 10.01 13.39 -10.18
N ALA A 148 10.92 12.66 -9.54
CA ALA A 148 11.55 11.45 -10.09
C ALA A 148 10.50 10.40 -10.48
N GLY A 149 9.53 10.14 -9.61
CA GLY A 149 8.43 9.22 -9.91
C GLY A 149 7.52 9.67 -11.06
N LYS A 150 7.38 10.99 -11.30
CA LYS A 150 6.71 11.49 -12.52
C LYS A 150 7.57 11.24 -13.76
N ARG A 151 8.87 11.58 -13.69
CA ARG A 151 9.84 11.37 -14.79
C ARG A 151 9.89 9.91 -15.23
N VAL A 152 10.05 8.98 -14.29
CA VAL A 152 10.04 7.53 -14.58
C VAL A 152 8.77 7.13 -15.34
N ARG A 153 7.60 7.65 -14.97
CA ARG A 153 6.33 7.30 -15.65
C ARG A 153 6.19 7.91 -17.04
N THR A 154 6.78 9.08 -17.28
CA THR A 154 6.66 9.80 -18.55
C THR A 154 7.75 9.42 -19.55
N GLU A 155 8.94 9.10 -19.05
CA GLU A 155 10.14 8.86 -19.85
C GLU A 155 10.43 7.36 -20.05
N THR A 156 9.76 6.47 -19.31
CA THR A 156 9.92 5.01 -19.47
C THR A 156 8.60 4.30 -19.76
N SER A 157 8.70 3.07 -20.26
CA SER A 157 7.54 2.21 -20.51
C SER A 157 6.88 1.67 -19.22
N ILE A 158 7.44 1.92 -18.03
CA ILE A 158 6.85 1.50 -16.73
C ILE A 158 5.43 2.06 -16.55
N GLY A 159 5.15 3.26 -17.07
CA GLY A 159 3.84 3.89 -16.95
C GLY A 159 2.75 3.21 -17.78
N THR A 160 3.13 2.52 -18.86
CA THR A 160 2.23 1.91 -19.84
C THR A 160 2.14 0.40 -19.62
N GLY A 161 0.95 -0.10 -19.26
CA GLY A 161 0.74 -1.54 -19.07
C GLY A 161 0.98 -2.07 -17.66
N ALA A 162 1.19 -1.18 -16.67
CA ALA A 162 1.24 -1.58 -15.26
C ALA A 162 -0.07 -2.28 -14.85
N VAL A 163 0.06 -3.55 -14.48
CA VAL A 163 -0.99 -4.32 -13.80
C VAL A 163 -1.32 -3.57 -12.49
N SER A 164 -2.55 -3.62 -12.01
CA SER A 164 -2.92 -3.06 -10.70
C SER A 164 -3.17 -4.19 -9.70
N ILE A 165 -3.15 -3.90 -8.40
CA ILE A 165 -3.52 -4.90 -7.39
C ILE A 165 -4.95 -5.42 -7.65
N SER A 166 -5.88 -4.53 -8.01
CA SER A 166 -7.25 -4.92 -8.39
C SER A 166 -7.29 -5.83 -9.62
N SER A 167 -6.45 -5.58 -10.63
CA SER A 167 -6.41 -6.48 -11.79
C SER A 167 -5.80 -7.83 -11.44
N ALA A 168 -4.73 -7.83 -10.62
CA ALA A 168 -4.13 -9.07 -10.13
C ALA A 168 -5.12 -9.90 -9.31
N ALA A 169 -5.97 -9.26 -8.50
CA ALA A 169 -7.03 -9.92 -7.76
C ALA A 169 -8.08 -10.56 -8.68
N VAL A 170 -8.48 -9.87 -9.76
CA VAL A 170 -9.40 -10.43 -10.77
C VAL A 170 -8.75 -11.58 -11.55
N GLU A 171 -7.48 -11.46 -11.91
CA GLU A 171 -6.73 -12.54 -12.57
C GLU A 171 -6.56 -13.75 -11.65
N LEU A 172 -6.33 -13.55 -10.34
CA LEU A 172 -6.30 -14.64 -9.36
C LEU A 172 -7.67 -15.36 -9.32
N ALA A 173 -8.76 -14.61 -9.23
CA ALA A 173 -10.10 -15.16 -9.24
C ALA A 173 -10.37 -16.00 -10.50
N GLN A 174 -10.03 -15.46 -11.68
CA GLN A 174 -10.16 -16.13 -12.96
C GLN A 174 -9.36 -17.44 -12.99
N GLN A 175 -8.07 -17.42 -12.61
CA GLN A 175 -7.22 -18.61 -12.61
C GLN A 175 -7.75 -19.70 -11.69
N LYS A 176 -8.26 -19.33 -10.50
CA LYS A 176 -8.83 -20.28 -9.55
C LYS A 176 -10.13 -20.89 -10.06
N VAL A 177 -11.01 -20.08 -10.64
CA VAL A 177 -12.25 -20.55 -11.27
C VAL A 177 -11.96 -21.49 -12.45
N GLU A 178 -11.02 -21.13 -13.32
CA GLU A 178 -10.60 -21.98 -14.44
C GLU A 178 -10.02 -23.31 -13.97
N THR A 179 -9.15 -23.27 -12.96
CA THR A 179 -8.49 -24.48 -12.42
C THR A 179 -9.48 -25.43 -11.76
N LEU A 180 -10.44 -24.89 -10.99
CA LEU A 180 -11.39 -25.70 -10.22
C LEU A 180 -12.57 -26.18 -11.07
N TYR A 181 -13.03 -25.37 -12.03
CA TYR A 181 -14.32 -25.57 -12.68
C TYR A 181 -14.27 -25.50 -14.21
N GLY A 182 -13.13 -25.17 -14.83
CA GLY A 182 -12.99 -25.10 -16.28
C GLY A 182 -13.87 -24.05 -16.97
N THR A 183 -14.31 -23.02 -16.24
CA THR A 183 -15.28 -22.01 -16.70
C THR A 183 -14.73 -20.59 -16.63
N SER A 184 -15.46 -19.63 -17.24
CA SER A 184 -15.20 -18.18 -17.14
C SER A 184 -15.79 -17.59 -15.85
N LEU A 185 -15.49 -16.33 -15.53
CA LEU A 185 -16.16 -15.57 -14.45
C LEU A 185 -17.65 -15.25 -14.73
N THR A 186 -18.12 -15.45 -15.96
CA THR A 186 -19.48 -15.08 -16.39
C THR A 186 -20.65 -15.66 -15.56
N PRO A 187 -20.67 -16.95 -15.16
CA PRO A 187 -21.79 -17.51 -14.40
C PRO A 187 -21.74 -17.16 -12.90
N TYR A 188 -20.67 -16.54 -12.41
CA TYR A 188 -20.47 -16.31 -10.98
C TYR A 188 -21.08 -14.99 -10.52
N LYS A 189 -21.71 -15.03 -9.34
CA LYS A 189 -22.20 -13.87 -8.60
C LYS A 189 -21.07 -13.27 -7.80
N ILE A 190 -20.74 -12.02 -8.10
CA ILE A 190 -19.59 -11.34 -7.53
C ILE A 190 -20.06 -10.22 -6.62
N ALA A 191 -19.57 -10.19 -5.39
CA ALA A 191 -19.77 -9.05 -4.49
C ALA A 191 -18.45 -8.30 -4.27
N ILE A 192 -18.54 -6.97 -4.17
CA ILE A 192 -17.43 -6.09 -3.82
C ILE A 192 -17.83 -5.31 -2.57
N ILE A 193 -17.13 -5.55 -1.47
CA ILE A 193 -17.29 -4.79 -0.22
C ILE A 193 -16.34 -3.59 -0.27
N GLY A 194 -16.92 -2.43 -0.49
CA GLY A 194 -16.26 -1.13 -0.68
C GLY A 194 -16.62 -0.49 -2.02
N ALA A 195 -16.65 0.84 -2.03
CA ALA A 195 -16.80 1.65 -3.25
C ALA A 195 -15.67 2.68 -3.40
N GLY A 196 -14.43 2.23 -3.19
CA GLY A 196 -13.23 3.06 -3.25
C GLY A 196 -12.57 3.08 -4.63
N LYS A 197 -11.36 3.66 -4.69
CA LYS A 197 -10.52 3.66 -5.91
C LYS A 197 -10.20 2.24 -6.39
N MET A 198 -9.96 1.32 -5.45
CA MET A 198 -9.71 -0.10 -5.74
C MET A 198 -10.94 -0.78 -6.33
N SER A 199 -12.12 -0.54 -5.76
CA SER A 199 -13.39 -1.08 -6.23
C SER A 199 -13.68 -0.66 -7.68
N ARG A 200 -13.35 0.59 -8.04
CA ARG A 200 -13.46 1.05 -9.44
C ARG A 200 -12.61 0.24 -10.41
N LEU A 201 -11.37 -0.08 -10.03
CA LEU A 201 -10.50 -0.90 -10.85
C LEU A 201 -10.99 -2.36 -10.89
N LEU A 202 -11.43 -2.91 -9.76
CA LEU A 202 -12.04 -4.24 -9.71
C LEU A 202 -13.19 -4.36 -10.71
N VAL A 203 -14.18 -3.46 -10.67
CA VAL A 203 -15.30 -3.45 -11.62
C VAL A 203 -14.82 -3.39 -13.06
N LYS A 204 -13.88 -2.49 -13.38
CA LYS A 204 -13.31 -2.38 -14.73
C LYS A 204 -12.72 -3.71 -15.23
N HIS A 205 -11.96 -4.39 -14.38
CA HIS A 205 -11.29 -5.65 -14.74
C HIS A 205 -12.25 -6.84 -14.78
N LEU A 206 -13.23 -6.90 -13.87
CA LEU A 206 -14.29 -7.90 -13.88
C LEU A 206 -15.12 -7.83 -15.15
N LEU A 207 -15.56 -6.63 -15.55
CA LEU A 207 -16.30 -6.43 -16.78
C LEU A 207 -15.48 -6.81 -18.02
N ALA A 208 -14.18 -6.50 -18.03
CA ALA A 208 -13.28 -6.89 -19.13
C ALA A 208 -13.10 -8.43 -19.24
N LYS A 209 -13.31 -9.16 -18.14
CA LYS A 209 -13.32 -10.63 -18.08
C LYS A 209 -14.72 -11.24 -18.25
N GLY A 210 -15.73 -10.42 -18.55
CA GLY A 210 -17.08 -10.89 -18.85
C GLY A 210 -17.94 -11.24 -17.64
N ALA A 211 -17.60 -10.73 -16.44
CA ALA A 211 -18.50 -10.80 -15.30
C ALA A 211 -19.76 -9.96 -15.55
N VAL A 212 -20.93 -10.51 -15.22
CA VAL A 212 -22.24 -9.86 -15.49
C VAL A 212 -23.04 -9.58 -14.22
N ASP A 213 -22.90 -10.39 -13.16
CA ASP A 213 -23.62 -10.21 -11.90
C ASP A 213 -22.67 -9.66 -10.83
N ILE A 214 -22.65 -8.34 -10.69
CA ILE A 214 -21.77 -7.63 -9.76
C ILE A 214 -22.60 -6.82 -8.77
N SER A 215 -22.44 -7.14 -7.49
CA SER A 215 -23.03 -6.45 -6.34
C SER A 215 -22.00 -5.56 -5.64
N ILE A 216 -22.32 -4.30 -5.39
CA ILE A 216 -21.47 -3.34 -4.67
C ILE A 216 -22.08 -3.06 -3.31
N LEU A 217 -21.33 -3.36 -2.25
CA LEU A 217 -21.71 -3.08 -0.87
C LEU A 217 -20.87 -1.94 -0.32
N ASN A 218 -21.50 -0.92 0.24
CA ASN A 218 -20.74 0.18 0.84
C ASN A 218 -21.51 0.87 1.96
N ARG A 219 -20.77 1.44 2.93
CA ARG A 219 -21.35 2.26 4.01
C ARG A 219 -22.03 3.53 3.48
N SER A 220 -21.48 4.12 2.42
CA SER A 220 -22.01 5.34 1.80
C SER A 220 -22.68 5.00 0.47
N THR A 221 -24.00 5.14 0.42
CA THR A 221 -24.80 4.95 -0.80
C THR A 221 -24.31 5.86 -1.92
N LYS A 222 -24.04 7.14 -1.61
CA LYS A 222 -23.51 8.12 -2.56
C LYS A 222 -22.25 7.66 -3.28
N ARG A 223 -21.27 7.08 -2.56
CA ARG A 223 -20.03 6.57 -3.19
C ARG A 223 -20.30 5.34 -4.08
N ALA A 224 -21.23 4.49 -3.69
CA ALA A 224 -21.63 3.34 -4.50
C ALA A 224 -22.33 3.78 -5.80
N GLU A 225 -23.19 4.80 -5.72
CA GLU A 225 -23.82 5.42 -6.90
C GLU A 225 -22.81 6.13 -7.81
N GLU A 226 -21.85 6.86 -7.24
CA GLU A 226 -20.76 7.49 -8.00
C GLU A 226 -19.91 6.44 -8.75
N LEU A 227 -19.65 5.31 -8.10
CA LEU A 227 -18.97 4.18 -8.73
C LEU A 227 -19.82 3.60 -9.87
N ALA A 228 -21.13 3.39 -9.65
CA ALA A 228 -22.03 2.87 -10.68
C ALA A 228 -22.14 3.78 -11.91
N LYS A 229 -22.22 5.10 -11.68
CA LYS A 229 -22.24 6.11 -12.75
C LYS A 229 -20.99 6.08 -13.64
N ALA A 230 -19.85 5.58 -13.13
CA ALA A 230 -18.65 5.42 -13.94
C ALA A 230 -18.72 4.25 -14.94
N PHE A 231 -19.71 3.35 -14.80
CA PHE A 231 -19.91 2.17 -15.64
C PHE A 231 -21.37 2.06 -16.11
N PRO A 232 -21.88 3.02 -16.90
CA PRO A 232 -23.31 3.08 -17.24
C PRO A 232 -23.83 1.92 -18.10
N LYS A 233 -22.93 1.10 -18.66
CA LYS A 233 -23.28 -0.10 -19.44
C LYS A 233 -23.38 -1.37 -18.59
N ALA A 234 -22.98 -1.32 -17.33
CA ALA A 234 -23.02 -2.45 -16.42
C ALA A 234 -24.21 -2.31 -15.47
N ASP A 235 -24.96 -3.38 -15.27
CA ASP A 235 -26.06 -3.43 -14.29
C ASP A 235 -25.50 -3.79 -12.91
N LEU A 236 -25.00 -2.78 -12.19
CA LEU A 236 -24.38 -2.96 -10.88
C LEU A 236 -25.44 -2.88 -9.78
N LYS A 237 -25.58 -3.95 -9.00
CA LYS A 237 -26.54 -4.03 -7.89
C LYS A 237 -25.96 -3.35 -6.65
N LEU A 238 -26.59 -2.26 -6.21
CA LEU A 238 -26.10 -1.49 -5.08
C LEU A 238 -26.79 -1.93 -3.78
N HIS A 239 -26.00 -2.25 -2.77
CA HIS A 239 -26.48 -2.68 -1.46
C HIS A 239 -25.86 -1.87 -0.32
N SER A 240 -26.64 -1.70 0.75
CA SER A 240 -26.15 -1.18 2.03
C SER A 240 -25.28 -2.23 2.72
N LEU A 241 -24.36 -1.77 3.58
CA LEU A 241 -23.57 -2.67 4.43
C LEU A 241 -24.45 -3.50 5.40
N SER A 242 -25.67 -3.04 5.70
CA SER A 242 -26.65 -3.81 6.49
C SER A 242 -27.07 -5.12 5.81
N ASP A 243 -27.03 -5.17 4.48
CA ASP A 243 -27.40 -6.34 3.69
C ASP A 243 -26.20 -7.28 3.45
N MET A 244 -25.04 -6.97 4.04
CA MET A 244 -23.76 -7.60 3.72
C MET A 244 -23.79 -9.11 3.83
N MET A 245 -24.25 -9.65 4.96
CA MET A 245 -24.26 -11.10 5.15
C MET A 245 -25.20 -11.81 4.16
N ARG A 246 -26.36 -11.21 3.85
CA ARG A 246 -27.29 -11.76 2.87
C ARG A 246 -26.66 -11.84 1.48
N VAL A 247 -25.99 -10.77 1.04
CA VAL A 247 -25.36 -10.72 -0.28
C VAL A 247 -24.16 -11.65 -0.34
N VAL A 248 -23.34 -11.69 0.72
CA VAL A 248 -22.19 -12.60 0.83
C VAL A 248 -22.61 -14.06 0.70
N ALA A 249 -23.68 -14.48 1.39
CA ALA A 249 -24.19 -15.86 1.27
C ALA A 249 -24.73 -16.22 -0.13
N GLN A 250 -25.10 -15.22 -0.92
CA GLN A 250 -25.62 -15.41 -2.28
C GLN A 250 -24.52 -15.26 -3.35
N SER A 251 -23.30 -14.89 -2.95
CA SER A 251 -22.19 -14.63 -3.84
C SER A 251 -21.27 -15.84 -3.89
N ASP A 252 -20.67 -16.08 -5.04
CA ASP A 252 -19.66 -17.12 -5.21
C ASP A 252 -18.26 -16.56 -4.97
N ILE A 253 -18.05 -15.27 -5.29
CA ILE A 253 -16.77 -14.56 -5.15
C ILE A 253 -17.03 -13.22 -4.46
N VAL A 254 -16.30 -12.94 -3.38
CA VAL A 254 -16.37 -11.67 -2.66
C VAL A 254 -14.99 -11.02 -2.64
N PHE A 255 -14.92 -9.80 -3.16
CA PHE A 255 -13.76 -8.93 -3.02
C PHE A 255 -13.95 -7.97 -1.86
N THR A 256 -12.94 -7.79 -1.02
CA THR A 256 -12.97 -6.78 0.04
C THR A 256 -11.89 -5.72 -0.19
N SER A 257 -12.28 -4.45 -0.16
CA SER A 257 -11.38 -3.32 -0.43
C SER A 257 -11.81 -2.07 0.35
N THR A 258 -11.95 -2.20 1.67
CA THR A 258 -12.40 -1.10 2.54
C THR A 258 -11.26 -0.52 3.40
N GLY A 259 -11.56 0.56 4.10
CA GLY A 259 -10.66 1.14 5.11
C GLY A 259 -10.96 0.67 6.53
N ALA A 260 -11.70 -0.43 6.71
CA ALA A 260 -11.97 -0.99 8.03
C ALA A 260 -10.67 -1.45 8.70
N THR A 261 -10.57 -1.20 10.01
CA THR A 261 -9.42 -1.62 10.84
C THR A 261 -9.61 -2.99 11.48
N GLU A 262 -10.85 -3.45 11.55
CA GLU A 262 -11.24 -4.78 12.05
C GLU A 262 -11.79 -5.62 10.89
N PRO A 263 -11.62 -6.96 10.94
CA PRO A 263 -12.22 -7.86 9.95
C PRO A 263 -13.75 -7.71 9.88
N LEU A 264 -14.26 -7.61 8.66
CA LEU A 264 -15.70 -7.57 8.35
C LEU A 264 -16.29 -8.97 8.21
N LEU A 265 -15.51 -9.89 7.66
CA LEU A 265 -15.88 -11.30 7.48
C LEU A 265 -15.05 -12.14 8.46
N THR A 266 -15.75 -12.92 9.28
CA THR A 266 -15.16 -13.77 10.32
C THR A 266 -15.82 -15.13 10.26
N ARG A 267 -15.17 -16.17 10.79
CA ARG A 267 -15.79 -17.50 10.89
C ARG A 267 -17.18 -17.41 11.53
N SER A 268 -17.28 -16.73 12.67
CA SER A 268 -18.51 -16.63 13.45
C SER A 268 -19.69 -16.03 12.67
N ASN A 269 -19.45 -15.04 11.81
CA ASN A 269 -20.54 -14.45 11.03
C ASN A 269 -20.84 -15.21 9.73
N LEU A 270 -19.87 -15.93 9.16
CA LEU A 270 -20.06 -16.73 7.95
C LEU A 270 -20.75 -18.07 8.24
N GLU A 271 -20.42 -18.75 9.34
CA GLU A 271 -20.91 -20.09 9.68
C GLU A 271 -22.44 -20.16 9.78
N GLY A 272 -23.10 -19.08 10.24
CA GLY A 272 -24.56 -19.01 10.34
C GLY A 272 -25.30 -18.67 9.04
N VAL A 273 -24.58 -18.35 7.97
CA VAL A 273 -25.15 -17.74 6.75
C VAL A 273 -24.80 -18.56 5.50
N LEU A 274 -23.69 -19.29 5.51
CA LEU A 274 -23.29 -20.17 4.42
C LEU A 274 -24.04 -21.50 4.43
N GLN A 275 -24.47 -21.94 3.26
CA GLN A 275 -25.00 -23.28 3.07
C GLN A 275 -23.84 -24.27 2.89
N THR A 276 -23.98 -25.50 3.38
CA THR A 276 -22.94 -26.54 3.32
C THR A 276 -22.48 -26.90 1.90
N ASN A 277 -23.30 -26.64 0.89
CA ASN A 277 -23.00 -26.97 -0.51
C ASN A 277 -22.56 -25.76 -1.33
N HIS A 278 -22.38 -24.59 -0.69
CA HIS A 278 -22.03 -23.35 -1.38
C HIS A 278 -20.57 -22.99 -1.09
N SER A 279 -19.70 -23.13 -2.09
CA SER A 279 -18.30 -22.71 -1.98
C SER A 279 -18.18 -21.20 -2.17
N LEU A 280 -17.47 -20.53 -1.26
CA LEU A 280 -17.28 -19.09 -1.27
C LEU A 280 -15.79 -18.75 -1.39
N MET A 281 -15.45 -17.99 -2.43
CA MET A 281 -14.11 -17.44 -2.61
C MET A 281 -14.03 -16.02 -2.04
N LEU A 282 -13.12 -15.77 -1.11
CA LEU A 282 -12.86 -14.46 -0.51
C LEU A 282 -11.52 -13.93 -1.01
N ILE A 283 -11.50 -12.73 -1.59
CA ILE A 283 -10.26 -12.08 -2.04
C ILE A 283 -10.15 -10.71 -1.37
N ASP A 284 -9.26 -10.63 -0.38
CA ASP A 284 -9.00 -9.43 0.40
C ASP A 284 -7.80 -8.66 -0.13
N ILE A 285 -8.08 -7.44 -0.60
CA ILE A 285 -7.05 -6.50 -1.06
C ILE A 285 -6.87 -5.31 -0.11
N SER A 286 -7.29 -5.47 1.15
CA SER A 286 -7.22 -4.49 2.23
C SER A 286 -6.11 -4.83 3.23
N VAL A 287 -5.52 -3.80 3.85
CA VAL A 287 -4.63 -3.94 5.01
C VAL A 287 -4.89 -2.77 5.97
N PRO A 288 -5.33 -2.98 7.22
CA PRO A 288 -5.60 -4.28 7.86
C PRO A 288 -6.63 -5.15 7.12
N ARG A 289 -6.53 -6.47 7.28
CA ARG A 289 -7.40 -7.40 6.58
C ARG A 289 -8.86 -7.20 6.96
N ASN A 290 -9.74 -7.21 5.96
CA ASN A 290 -11.19 -7.21 6.11
C ASN A 290 -11.74 -8.63 6.21
N VAL A 291 -10.94 -9.65 5.93
CA VAL A 291 -11.27 -11.06 6.12
C VAL A 291 -10.36 -11.63 7.23
N ALA A 292 -10.96 -12.16 8.28
CA ALA A 292 -10.22 -12.76 9.38
C ALA A 292 -9.56 -14.08 8.95
N ALA A 293 -8.45 -14.45 9.59
CA ALA A 293 -7.73 -15.68 9.27
C ALA A 293 -8.50 -16.96 9.68
N ASP A 294 -9.45 -16.83 10.61
CA ASP A 294 -10.26 -17.96 11.10
C ASP A 294 -11.26 -18.49 10.07
N VAL A 295 -11.51 -17.75 8.98
CA VAL A 295 -12.43 -18.20 7.92
C VAL A 295 -11.90 -19.41 7.16
N ASP A 296 -10.58 -19.62 7.14
CA ASP A 296 -9.95 -20.77 6.48
C ASP A 296 -10.25 -22.11 7.20
N GLU A 297 -10.80 -22.05 8.41
CA GLU A 297 -11.29 -23.23 9.13
C GLU A 297 -12.63 -23.75 8.58
N LEU A 298 -13.33 -22.96 7.75
CA LEU A 298 -14.56 -23.37 7.08
C LEU A 298 -14.23 -24.08 5.76
N GLU A 299 -14.57 -25.36 5.64
CA GLU A 299 -14.26 -26.18 4.45
C GLU A 299 -14.80 -25.60 3.14
N THR A 300 -15.91 -24.87 3.20
CA THR A 300 -16.55 -24.25 2.03
C THR A 300 -15.98 -22.89 1.67
N VAL A 301 -15.05 -22.33 2.46
CA VAL A 301 -14.49 -21.00 2.24
C VAL A 301 -13.03 -21.10 1.80
N HIS A 302 -12.69 -20.34 0.76
CA HIS A 302 -11.32 -20.19 0.30
C HIS A 302 -10.93 -18.72 0.34
N SER A 303 -10.07 -18.33 1.28
CA SER A 303 -9.62 -16.95 1.40
C SER A 303 -8.25 -16.72 0.75
N PHE A 304 -8.09 -15.53 0.18
CA PHE A 304 -6.86 -15.05 -0.44
C PHE A 304 -6.64 -13.60 -0.01
N ASN A 305 -5.39 -13.23 0.22
CA ASN A 305 -5.00 -11.89 0.61
C ASN A 305 -4.00 -11.28 -0.40
N VAL A 306 -3.52 -10.07 -0.11
CA VAL A 306 -2.57 -9.35 -0.98
C VAL A 306 -1.25 -10.10 -1.23
N ASP A 307 -0.81 -10.98 -0.32
CA ASP A 307 0.41 -11.76 -0.52
C ASP A 307 0.22 -12.89 -1.55
N ASP A 308 -1.00 -13.44 -1.69
CA ASP A 308 -1.32 -14.49 -2.67
C ASP A 308 -1.31 -13.96 -4.11
N LEU A 309 -1.49 -12.65 -4.29
CA LEU A 309 -1.43 -12.00 -5.60
C LEU A 309 -0.03 -12.02 -6.23
N LYS A 310 1.02 -12.29 -5.44
CA LYS A 310 2.43 -12.31 -5.93
C LYS A 310 2.62 -13.28 -7.09
N ALA A 311 2.00 -14.46 -7.04
CA ALA A 311 2.14 -15.48 -8.07
C ALA A 311 1.58 -15.01 -9.42
N VAL A 312 0.43 -14.34 -9.40
CA VAL A 312 -0.23 -13.81 -10.60
C VAL A 312 0.56 -12.65 -11.19
N VAL A 313 1.09 -11.78 -10.32
CA VAL A 313 1.86 -10.62 -10.74
C VAL A 313 3.24 -10.99 -11.28
N ALA A 314 3.78 -12.17 -10.93
CA ALA A 314 5.07 -12.65 -11.43
C ALA A 314 5.05 -13.07 -12.91
N GLN A 315 3.88 -13.27 -13.53
CA GLN A 315 3.81 -13.50 -14.98
C GLN A 315 4.23 -12.20 -15.71
N ASN A 316 5.22 -12.31 -16.62
CA ASN A 316 5.93 -11.22 -17.32
C ASN A 316 7.14 -10.56 -16.58
N GLN A 317 7.97 -11.35 -15.89
CA GLN A 317 9.18 -10.82 -15.21
C GLN A 317 10.22 -10.20 -16.16
N GLU A 318 10.42 -10.74 -17.36
CA GLU A 318 11.55 -10.35 -18.22
C GLU A 318 11.39 -8.96 -18.83
N SER A 319 10.21 -8.65 -19.40
CA SER A 319 9.93 -7.29 -19.91
C SER A 319 9.98 -6.25 -18.78
N ARG A 320 9.52 -6.63 -17.58
CA ARG A 320 9.53 -5.79 -16.39
C ARG A 320 10.93 -5.50 -15.88
N ARG A 321 11.85 -6.47 -15.97
CA ARG A 321 13.25 -6.28 -15.59
C ARG A 321 13.91 -5.22 -16.46
N LYS A 322 13.69 -5.26 -17.78
CA LYS A 322 14.23 -4.25 -18.70
C LYS A 322 13.71 -2.85 -18.38
N MET A 323 12.39 -2.72 -18.19
CA MET A 323 11.77 -1.45 -17.81
C MET A 323 12.31 -0.92 -16.46
N ALA A 324 12.55 -1.80 -15.49
CA ALA A 324 13.13 -1.42 -14.21
C ALA A 324 14.57 -0.90 -14.32
N MET A 325 15.37 -1.43 -15.27
CA MET A 325 16.73 -0.94 -15.52
C MET A 325 16.73 0.48 -16.09
N GLU A 326 15.91 0.74 -17.12
CA GLU A 326 15.77 2.08 -17.72
C GLU A 326 15.34 3.13 -16.67
N ALA A 327 14.40 2.76 -15.81
CA ALA A 327 13.96 3.64 -14.73
C ALA A 327 15.02 3.83 -13.64
N GLN A 328 15.84 2.80 -13.35
CA GLN A 328 16.90 2.90 -12.35
C GLN A 328 17.96 3.94 -12.74
N GLU A 329 18.33 4.01 -14.02
CA GLU A 329 19.28 5.03 -14.53
C GLU A 329 18.75 6.46 -14.28
N LEU A 330 17.48 6.72 -14.59
CA LEU A 330 16.85 8.02 -14.32
C LEU A 330 16.86 8.38 -12.83
N LEU A 331 16.61 7.38 -11.97
CA LEU A 331 16.61 7.60 -10.52
C LEU A 331 18.00 7.90 -9.98
N GLU A 332 19.06 7.33 -10.55
CA GLU A 332 20.44 7.61 -10.17
C GLU A 332 20.81 9.08 -10.42
N GLU A 333 20.35 9.67 -11.53
CA GLU A 333 20.48 11.11 -11.78
C GLU A 333 19.78 11.95 -10.70
N ASP A 334 18.53 11.57 -10.36
CA ASP A 334 17.74 12.27 -9.34
C ASP A 334 18.38 12.14 -7.94
N VAL A 335 18.97 10.99 -7.61
CA VAL A 335 19.72 10.81 -6.35
C VAL A 335 20.97 11.68 -6.34
N ALA A 336 21.74 11.71 -7.43
CA ALA A 336 22.92 12.56 -7.54
C ALA A 336 22.57 14.06 -7.38
N ALA A 337 21.47 14.50 -8.00
CA ALA A 337 20.98 15.86 -7.84
C ALA A 337 20.56 16.17 -6.38
N PHE A 338 19.99 15.21 -5.66
CA PHE A 338 19.67 15.36 -4.24
C PHE A 338 20.95 15.47 -3.39
N ASP A 339 21.95 14.63 -3.67
CA ASP A 339 23.23 14.60 -2.95
C ASP A 339 24.00 15.92 -3.11
N ILE A 340 24.03 16.49 -4.32
CA ILE A 340 24.61 17.82 -4.58
C ILE A 340 23.92 18.89 -3.71
N TRP A 341 22.59 18.88 -3.68
CA TRP A 341 21.83 19.81 -2.84
C TRP A 341 22.11 19.57 -1.35
N TRP A 342 22.18 18.32 -0.90
CA TRP A 342 22.44 17.96 0.49
C TRP A 342 23.80 18.50 0.96
N ARG A 343 24.87 18.24 0.20
CA ARG A 343 26.22 18.74 0.49
C ARG A 343 26.29 20.26 0.53
N SER A 344 25.46 20.95 -0.27
CA SER A 344 25.37 22.41 -0.22
C SER A 344 24.83 22.95 1.12
N LEU A 345 24.18 22.14 1.95
CA LEU A 345 23.71 22.57 3.27
C LEU A 345 24.84 22.69 4.29
N GLU A 346 25.88 21.86 4.18
CA GLU A 346 27.04 21.90 5.07
C GLU A 346 27.80 23.22 4.89
N THR A 347 27.90 23.71 3.65
CA THR A 347 28.59 24.97 3.34
C THR A 347 27.85 26.19 3.89
N VAL A 348 26.51 26.15 4.04
CA VAL A 348 25.72 27.25 4.61
C VAL A 348 26.10 27.53 6.06
N SER A 349 26.37 26.49 6.86
CA SER A 349 26.78 26.64 8.26
C SER A 349 28.16 27.31 8.39
N THR A 350 29.09 26.92 7.51
CA THR A 350 30.43 27.49 7.42
C THR A 350 30.38 28.97 6.99
N ILE A 351 29.58 29.30 5.97
CA ILE A 351 29.40 30.68 5.50
C ILE A 351 28.75 31.55 6.59
N SER A 352 27.73 31.05 7.29
CA SER A 352 27.10 31.78 8.39
C SER A 352 28.06 32.06 9.54
N SER A 353 28.91 31.08 9.88
CA SER A 353 29.91 31.21 10.95
C SER A 353 31.05 32.16 10.57
N LEU A 354 31.41 32.24 9.28
CA LEU A 354 32.36 33.21 8.77
C LEU A 354 31.79 34.62 8.82
N ARG A 355 30.52 34.79 8.41
CA ARG A 355 29.86 36.10 8.41
C ARG A 355 29.71 36.66 9.82
N SER A 356 29.35 35.84 10.81
CA SER A 356 29.28 36.25 12.22
C SER A 356 30.65 36.49 12.88
N LYS A 357 31.76 36.13 12.23
CA LYS A 357 33.12 36.45 12.68
C LYS A 357 33.67 37.72 12.06
N VAL A 358 33.08 38.15 10.93
CA VAL A 358 33.47 39.36 10.19
C VAL A 358 32.64 40.56 10.66
N GLU A 359 31.39 40.33 11.06
CA GLU A 359 30.62 41.22 11.94
C GLU A 359 31.16 41.15 13.37
#